data_AF-A0A531JZN0-F1
#
_entry.id   AF-A0A531JZN0-F1
#
_cell.length_a   1.000
_cell.length_b   1.000
_cell.length_c   1.000
_cell.angle_alpha   90.00
_cell.angle_beta   90.00
_cell.angle_gamma   90.00
#
_symmetry.space_group_name_H-M   'P 1'
#
loop_
_entity.id
_entity.type
_entity.pdbx_description
1 polymer ?
#
loop_
_entity_poly.entity_id
_entity_poly.type
_entity_poly.pdbx_seq_one_letter_code
_entity_poly.pdbx_strand_id
1 'polypeptide(L)'
;VPSRVYPDRVAVADLDGDGRPDIVVSEENGQTDHAKAYWWRNPGDIRLNWEQQEITSRGSLNSLSVADMNDDGRPDLVMGEHRGALRVSLWRNLGGGRFIEQLVGEDVESHLGARTVDLDGDGDR
;
A
#
# COMPACT_ATOMS: atom_id res chain seq x y z
N VAL A 1 -10.56 -1.01 -25.73
CA VAL A 1 -11.17 -0.08 -24.76
C VAL A 1 -10.08 0.24 -23.76
N PRO A 2 -9.69 1.50 -23.50
CA PRO A 2 -8.66 1.77 -22.49
C PRO A 2 -9.13 1.15 -21.17
N SER A 3 -8.24 0.41 -20.51
CA SER A 3 -8.52 -0.18 -19.20
C SER A 3 -8.89 0.96 -18.25
N ARG A 4 -10.09 0.87 -17.67
CA ARG A 4 -10.55 1.88 -16.71
C ARG A 4 -9.91 1.51 -15.38
N VAL A 5 -9.04 2.38 -14.91
CA VAL A 5 -8.32 2.23 -13.63
C VAL A 5 -8.93 3.19 -12.63
N TYR A 6 -9.23 2.72 -11.43
CA TYR A 6 -9.83 3.51 -10.37
C TYR A 6 -8.99 3.39 -9.10
N PRO A 7 -8.74 4.50 -8.38
CA PRO A 7 -8.35 4.42 -6.97
C PRO A 7 -9.41 3.63 -6.18
N ASP A 8 -9.00 2.64 -5.40
CA ASP A 8 -9.91 1.77 -4.64
C ASP A 8 -9.71 1.89 -3.12
N ARG A 9 -8.47 1.75 -2.64
CA ARG A 9 -8.13 1.96 -1.22
C ARG A 9 -7.23 3.16 -1.05
N VAL A 10 -7.37 3.82 0.10
CA VAL A 10 -6.55 4.94 0.52
C VAL A 10 -6.21 4.80 2.00
N ALA A 11 -4.98 5.14 2.36
CA ALA A 11 -4.56 5.27 3.75
C ALA A 11 -3.62 6.48 3.90
N VAL A 12 -3.39 6.87 5.16
CA VAL A 12 -2.57 8.03 5.52
C VAL A 12 -1.55 7.60 6.58
N ALA A 13 -0.27 7.86 6.33
CA ALA A 13 0.82 7.60 7.25
C ALA A 13 2.06 8.41 6.85
N ASP A 14 3.02 8.60 7.76
CA ASP A 14 4.32 9.21 7.44
C ASP A 14 5.23 8.16 6.79
N LEU A 15 5.22 8.09 5.46
CA LEU A 15 5.88 7.00 4.71
C LEU A 15 7.36 7.30 4.47
N ASP A 16 7.73 8.58 4.42
CA ASP A 16 9.11 9.00 4.22
C ASP A 16 9.88 9.32 5.51
N GLY A 17 9.18 9.41 6.65
CA GLY A 17 9.76 9.62 7.97
C GLY A 17 10.07 11.09 8.27
N ASP A 18 9.46 12.03 7.55
CA ASP A 18 9.70 13.46 7.74
C ASP A 18 8.73 14.16 8.71
N GLY A 19 7.90 13.36 9.39
CA GLY A 19 6.96 13.78 10.41
C GLY A 19 5.65 14.31 9.84
N ARG A 20 5.41 14.18 8.53
CA ARG A 20 4.19 14.66 7.87
C ARG A 20 3.40 13.48 7.29
N PRO A 21 2.06 13.49 7.42
CA PRO A 21 1.24 12.42 6.90
C PRO A 21 1.20 12.48 5.37
N ASP A 22 1.65 11.41 4.72
CA ASP A 22 1.55 11.12 3.29
C ASP A 22 0.25 10.37 2.97
N ILE A 23 -0.09 10.27 1.68
CA ILE A 23 -1.27 9.54 1.19
C ILE A 23 -0.80 8.36 0.36
N VAL A 24 -1.23 7.12 0.68
CA VAL A 24 -1.01 5.94 -0.15
C VAL A 24 -2.33 5.45 -0.74
N VAL A 25 -2.30 5.03 -1.99
CA VAL A 25 -3.46 4.55 -2.75
C VAL A 25 -3.11 3.25 -3.49
N SER A 26 -4.10 2.36 -3.54
CA SER A 26 -4.10 1.20 -4.43
C SER A 26 -5.20 1.33 -5.46
N GLU A 27 -4.97 0.78 -6.65
CA GLU A 27 -5.92 0.83 -7.75
C GLU A 27 -6.60 -0.53 -8.00
N GLU A 28 -7.85 -0.46 -8.44
CA GLU A 28 -8.57 -1.55 -9.09
C GLU A 28 -8.78 -1.21 -10.56
N ASN A 29 -8.56 -2.19 -11.44
CA ASN A 29 -8.90 -2.05 -12.85
C ASN A 29 -9.70 -3.23 -13.42
N GLY A 30 -10.04 -4.22 -12.59
CA GLY A 30 -10.75 -5.43 -13.01
C GLY A 30 -9.95 -6.33 -13.96
N GLN A 31 -8.64 -6.10 -14.11
CA GLN A 31 -7.73 -6.87 -14.96
C GLN A 31 -6.69 -7.60 -14.11
N THR A 32 -5.91 -8.47 -14.76
CA THR A 32 -4.87 -9.27 -14.10
C THR A 32 -3.51 -8.56 -14.02
N ASP A 33 -3.42 -7.34 -14.55
CA ASP A 33 -2.19 -6.55 -14.57
C ASP A 33 -2.51 -5.04 -14.68
N HIS A 34 -1.49 -4.21 -14.48
CA HIS A 34 -1.49 -2.76 -14.69
C HIS A 34 -2.33 -1.91 -13.71
N ALA A 35 -2.82 -2.48 -12.61
CA ALA A 35 -3.24 -1.65 -11.48
C ALA A 35 -2.00 -1.19 -10.70
N LYS A 36 -1.99 0.04 -10.20
CA LYS A 36 -0.86 0.56 -9.43
C LYS A 36 -1.16 0.64 -7.95
N ALA A 37 -0.09 0.59 -7.16
CA ALA A 37 -0.07 1.22 -5.86
C ALA A 37 0.99 2.31 -5.87
N TYR A 38 0.66 3.45 -5.28
CA TYR A 38 1.54 4.61 -5.20
C TYR A 38 1.23 5.41 -3.95
N TRP A 39 2.16 6.28 -3.58
CA TRP A 39 1.94 7.25 -2.53
C TRP A 39 2.28 8.65 -3.00
N TRP A 40 1.71 9.65 -2.35
CA TRP A 40 2.04 11.05 -2.55
C TRP A 40 2.68 11.63 -1.30
N ARG A 41 3.84 12.23 -1.52
CA ARG A 41 4.58 12.94 -0.49
C ARG A 41 3.88 14.23 -0.10
N ASN A 42 3.69 14.45 1.18
CA ASN A 42 3.16 15.69 1.72
C ASN A 42 4.22 16.80 1.68
N PRO A 43 4.01 17.87 0.89
CA PRO A 43 4.99 18.95 0.74
C PRO A 43 5.07 19.89 1.96
N GLY A 44 4.29 19.66 3.02
CA GLY A 44 4.24 20.50 4.22
C GLY A 44 3.30 21.70 4.13
N ASP A 45 2.90 22.07 2.92
CA ASP A 45 1.79 23.00 2.65
C ASP A 45 0.87 22.35 1.61
N ILE A 46 -0.37 22.04 2.02
CA ILE A 46 -1.35 21.32 1.19
C ILE A 46 -1.71 22.02 -0.13
N ARG A 47 -1.32 23.30 -0.28
CA ARG A 47 -1.52 24.10 -1.50
C ARG A 47 -0.43 23.89 -2.55
N LEU A 48 0.69 23.26 -2.16
CA LEU A 48 1.79 22.94 -3.06
C LEU A 48 1.53 21.62 -3.79
N ASN A 49 2.36 21.36 -4.81
CA ASN A 49 2.29 20.13 -5.57
C ASN A 49 2.74 18.95 -4.70
N TRP A 50 1.95 17.88 -4.72
CA TRP A 50 2.28 16.61 -4.11
C TRP A 50 3.06 15.76 -5.11
N GLU A 51 4.16 15.14 -4.66
CA GLU A 51 5.00 14.30 -5.52
C GLU A 51 4.55 12.84 -5.42
N GLN A 52 4.17 12.23 -6.54
CA GLN A 52 3.75 10.83 -6.59
C GLN A 52 4.96 9.90 -6.75
N GLN A 53 4.98 8.82 -5.96
CA GLN A 53 5.96 7.75 -6.02
C GLN A 53 5.25 6.41 -6.26
N GLU A 54 5.65 5.68 -7.30
CA GLU A 54 5.11 4.36 -7.58
C GLU A 54 5.73 3.31 -6.65
N ILE A 55 4.88 2.46 -6.05
CA ILE A 55 5.31 1.31 -5.25
C ILE A 55 5.36 0.07 -6.15
N THR A 56 4.29 -0.15 -6.91
CA THR A 56 4.19 -1.27 -7.85
C THR A 56 3.13 -1.03 -8.92
N SER A 57 3.19 -1.83 -10.00
CA SER A 57 2.20 -1.87 -11.07
C SER A 57 1.95 -3.33 -11.46
N ARG A 58 0.90 -3.93 -10.92
CA ARG A 58 0.48 -5.31 -11.21
C ARG A 58 -0.95 -5.60 -10.75
N GLY A 59 -1.50 -6.74 -11.20
CA GLY A 59 -2.75 -7.29 -10.71
C GLY A 59 -3.91 -6.28 -10.71
N SER A 60 -4.82 -6.48 -9.77
CA SER A 60 -5.83 -5.53 -9.30
C SER A 60 -5.76 -5.47 -7.77
N LEU A 61 -5.41 -4.31 -7.20
CA LEU A 61 -5.02 -4.16 -5.79
C LEU A 61 -6.17 -3.59 -4.96
N ASN A 62 -7.06 -4.46 -4.50
CA ASN A 62 -8.29 -4.10 -3.79
C ASN A 62 -8.17 -4.08 -2.26
N SER A 63 -6.93 -4.19 -1.78
CA SER A 63 -6.62 -4.25 -0.36
C SER A 63 -5.36 -3.46 -0.07
N LEU A 64 -5.43 -2.63 0.97
CA LEU A 64 -4.34 -1.82 1.49
C LEU A 64 -4.58 -1.62 2.99
N SER A 65 -3.60 -2.01 3.80
CA SER A 65 -3.51 -1.66 5.22
C SER A 65 -2.11 -1.11 5.49
N VAL A 66 -2.00 -0.26 6.52
CA VAL A 66 -0.73 0.35 6.94
C VAL A 66 -0.49 0.01 8.39
N ALA A 67 0.72 -0.46 8.69
CA ALA A 67 1.13 -0.93 10.00
C ALA A 67 2.65 -0.93 10.15
N ASP A 68 3.17 -0.73 11.35
CA ASP A 68 4.59 -1.01 11.64
C ASP A 68 4.72 -2.50 12.01
N MET A 69 4.95 -3.34 10.99
CA MET A 69 4.89 -4.80 11.12
C MET A 69 6.17 -5.42 11.69
N ASN A 70 7.20 -4.62 11.94
CA ASN A 70 8.48 -5.09 12.44
C ASN A 70 9.08 -4.19 13.54
N ASP A 71 8.26 -3.34 14.14
CA ASP A 71 8.58 -2.43 15.26
C ASP A 71 9.86 -1.61 15.01
N ASP A 72 10.03 -1.12 13.77
CA ASP A 72 11.21 -0.33 13.39
C ASP A 72 10.93 1.18 13.28
N GLY A 73 9.72 1.57 13.67
CA GLY A 73 9.21 2.94 13.68
C GLY A 73 8.79 3.42 12.31
N ARG A 74 8.76 2.57 11.27
CA ARG A 74 8.38 2.94 9.91
C ARG A 74 7.14 2.17 9.48
N PRO A 75 6.11 2.85 8.95
CA PRO A 75 4.92 2.17 8.47
C PRO A 75 5.21 1.34 7.22
N ASP A 76 4.90 0.05 7.30
CA ASP A 76 4.83 -0.94 6.23
C ASP A 76 3.42 -1.00 5.63
N LEU A 77 3.29 -1.66 4.47
CA LEU A 77 2.00 -1.84 3.79
C LEU A 77 1.64 -3.31 3.62
N VAL A 78 0.39 -3.67 3.87
CA VAL A 78 -0.16 -4.99 3.52
C VAL A 78 -1.12 -4.81 2.35
N MET A 79 -0.80 -5.42 1.21
CA MET A 79 -1.60 -5.33 -0.02
C MET A 79 -2.03 -6.71 -0.51
N GLY A 80 -3.26 -6.76 -1.04
CA GLY A 80 -3.88 -7.97 -1.55
C GLY A 80 -4.44 -7.78 -2.96
N GLU A 81 -4.34 -8.82 -3.79
CA GLU A 81 -4.85 -8.83 -5.15
C GLU A 81 -6.26 -9.43 -5.23
N HIS A 82 -7.19 -8.73 -5.89
CA HIS A 82 -8.47 -9.28 -6.32
C HIS A 82 -8.33 -10.10 -7.62
N ARG A 83 -7.40 -9.69 -8.49
CA ARG A 83 -7.11 -10.33 -9.79
C ARG A 83 -5.62 -10.27 -10.05
N GLY A 84 -5.11 -11.24 -10.81
CA GLY A 84 -3.68 -11.43 -11.04
C GLY A 84 -3.24 -12.77 -10.48
N ALA A 85 -2.14 -12.79 -9.73
CA ALA A 85 -1.64 -13.98 -9.05
C ALA A 85 -2.29 -14.19 -7.67
N LEU A 86 -3.26 -13.33 -7.30
CA LEU A 86 -4.00 -13.42 -6.03
C LEU A 86 -3.04 -13.42 -4.83
N ARG A 87 -2.07 -12.52 -4.88
CA ARG A 87 -1.04 -12.38 -3.86
C ARG A 87 -1.58 -11.62 -2.65
N VAL A 88 -1.14 -12.06 -1.48
CA VAL A 88 -1.07 -11.25 -0.26
C VAL A 88 0.40 -10.93 -0.02
N SER A 89 0.71 -9.65 0.12
CA SER A 89 2.08 -9.14 0.16
C SER A 89 2.27 -8.14 1.29
N LEU A 90 3.39 -8.28 1.99
CA LEU A 90 3.91 -7.29 2.92
C LEU A 90 4.95 -6.44 2.18
N TRP A 91 4.84 -5.12 2.29
CA TRP A 91 5.75 -4.17 1.68
C TRP A 91 6.47 -3.43 2.79
N ARG A 92 7.71 -3.86 3.03
CA ARG A 92 8.50 -3.33 4.13
C ARG A 92 9.14 -2.01 3.74
N ASN A 93 8.97 -1.00 4.58
CA ASN A 93 9.53 0.33 4.40
C ASN A 93 10.98 0.37 4.85
N LEU A 94 11.88 0.62 3.90
CA LEU A 94 13.32 0.75 4.12
C LEU A 94 13.75 2.19 4.47
N GLY A 95 12.79 3.08 4.69
CA GLY A 95 13.00 4.50 4.97
C GLY A 95 13.03 5.36 3.70
N GLY A 96 12.57 6.61 3.86
CA GLY A 96 12.41 7.56 2.77
C GLY A 96 11.33 7.14 1.75
N GLY A 97 10.33 6.36 2.18
CA GLY A 97 9.22 5.90 1.33
C GLY A 97 9.62 4.86 0.28
N ARG A 98 10.70 4.12 0.53
CA ARG A 98 11.18 3.03 -0.35
C ARG A 98 10.73 1.69 0.22
N PHE A 99 10.04 0.90 -0.60
CA PHE A 99 9.46 -0.37 -0.16
C PHE A 99 10.14 -1.56 -0.83
N ILE A 100 10.21 -2.68 -0.10
CA ILE A 100 10.55 -3.99 -0.66
C ILE A 100 9.40 -4.97 -0.42
N GLU A 101 9.03 -5.70 -1.46
CA GLU A 101 7.98 -6.72 -1.37
C GLU A 101 8.51 -7.99 -0.69
N GLN A 102 7.70 -8.52 0.22
CA GLN A 102 7.75 -9.88 0.72
C GLN A 102 6.41 -10.55 0.42
N LEU A 103 6.45 -11.64 -0.36
CA LEU A 103 5.28 -12.47 -0.60
C LEU A 103 4.89 -13.18 0.72
N VAL A 104 3.63 -13.04 1.13
CA VAL A 104 3.07 -13.72 2.30
C VAL A 104 2.28 -14.95 1.87
N GLY A 105 1.51 -14.83 0.79
CA GLY A 105 0.74 -15.93 0.21
C GLY A 105 0.32 -15.65 -1.22
N GLU A 106 -0.09 -16.71 -1.92
CA GLU A 106 -0.59 -16.68 -3.30
C GLU A 106 -1.85 -17.55 -3.40
N ASP A 107 -2.61 -17.40 -4.49
CA ASP A 107 -3.92 -18.06 -4.69
C ASP A 107 -4.97 -17.73 -3.60
N VAL A 108 -4.82 -16.56 -2.94
CA VAL A 108 -5.75 -16.05 -1.94
C VAL A 108 -6.32 -14.72 -2.42
N GLU A 109 -7.55 -14.76 -2.91
CA GLU A 109 -8.26 -13.57 -3.37
C GLU A 109 -8.59 -12.63 -2.20
N SER A 110 -8.36 -11.32 -2.39
CA SER A 110 -8.69 -10.30 -1.39
C SER A 110 -9.41 -9.10 -2.03
N HIS A 111 -10.73 -9.04 -1.83
CA HIS A 111 -11.57 -7.95 -2.34
C HIS A 111 -11.92 -6.88 -1.28
N LEU A 112 -12.17 -7.30 -0.03
CA LEU A 112 -12.86 -6.46 0.97
C LEU A 112 -11.91 -5.71 1.92
N GLY A 113 -10.61 -5.75 1.66
CA GLY A 113 -9.58 -5.04 2.41
C GLY A 113 -8.96 -5.88 3.52
N ALA A 114 -7.62 -5.81 3.61
CA ALA A 114 -6.87 -6.26 4.76
C ALA A 114 -7.04 -5.29 5.93
N ARG A 115 -6.98 -5.82 7.14
CA ARG A 115 -6.74 -5.03 8.35
C ARG A 115 -5.55 -5.64 9.07
N THR A 116 -4.58 -4.80 9.36
CA THR A 116 -3.53 -5.10 10.33
C THR A 116 -4.07 -4.79 11.71
N VAL A 117 -3.85 -5.70 12.64
CA VAL A 117 -4.24 -5.59 14.04
C VAL A 117 -3.28 -6.43 14.85
N ASP A 118 -2.74 -5.83 15.90
CA ASP A 118 -2.01 -6.53 16.94
C ASP A 118 -2.96 -7.52 17.64
N LEU A 119 -2.73 -8.82 17.44
CA LEU A 119 -3.54 -9.87 18.06
C LEU A 119 -2.88 -10.48 19.30
N ASP A 120 -1.56 -10.37 19.45
CA ASP A 120 -0.83 -10.99 20.55
C ASP A 120 -0.34 -9.99 21.61
N GLY A 121 -0.52 -8.69 21.35
CA GLY A 121 -0.32 -7.60 22.29
C GLY A 121 1.14 -7.22 22.49
N ASP A 122 2.02 -7.57 21.54
CA ASP A 122 3.45 -7.28 21.66
C ASP A 122 3.85 -5.87 21.20
N GLY A 123 2.91 -5.13 20.64
CA GLY A 123 3.05 -3.71 20.35
C GLY A 123 3.37 -3.38 18.90
N ASP A 124 3.51 -4.38 18.02
CA ASP A 124 3.34 -4.14 16.57
C ASP A 124 1.92 -3.60 16.30
N ARG A 125 1.70 -2.79 15.26
CA ARG A 125 0.39 -2.15 15.00
C ARG A 125 0.09 -2.07 13.53
#